data_AF-A8DWL6-F1
#
_entry.id   AF-A8DWL6-F1
#
_cell.length_a   1.000
_cell.length_b   1.000
_cell.length_c   1.000
_cell.angle_alpha   90.00
_cell.angle_beta   90.00
_cell.angle_gamma   90.00
#
_symmetry.space_group_name_H-M   'P 1'
#
loop_
_entity.id
_entity.type
_entity.pdbx_description
1 polymer ?
#
loop_
_entity_poly.entity_id
_entity_poly.type
_entity_poly.pdbx_seq_one_letter_code
_entity_poly.pdbx_strand_id
1 'polypeptide(L)'
;LQTIFVSVDPERDTLEKLAQYIPYFHPTFLGVTGEHDQLTQLAHNLGAMYLKLPAAAENDENYLVDHTGSILLVNPAGHFHAVFTSPHNAQAIAKDLI
;
A
#
# COMPACT_ATOMS: atom_id res chain seq x y z
N LEU A 1 2.56 -14.83 9.22
CA LEU A 1 1.95 -13.75 8.41
C LEU A 1 3.03 -12.74 8.09
N GLN A 2 3.15 -12.33 6.84
CA GLN A 2 4.06 -11.26 6.43
C GLN A 2 3.22 -10.05 6.02
N THR A 3 3.50 -8.88 6.61
CA THR A 3 2.87 -7.62 6.20
C THR A 3 3.80 -6.91 5.22
N ILE A 4 3.25 -6.51 4.08
CA ILE A 4 3.94 -5.74 3.05
C ILE A 4 3.21 -4.42 2.88
N PHE A 5 3.93 -3.32 3.10
CA PHE A 5 3.50 -1.99 2.76
C PHE A 5 3.98 -1.66 1.35
N VAL A 6 3.05 -1.41 0.43
CA VAL A 6 3.36 -1.02 -0.94
C VAL A 6 3.10 0.48 -1.06
N SER A 7 4.16 1.29 -1.19
CA SER A 7 3.96 2.69 -1.60
C SER A 7 3.57 2.74 -3.08
N VAL A 8 2.63 3.62 -3.39
CA VAL A 8 2.16 3.91 -4.75
C VAL A 8 2.71 5.24 -5.28
N ASP A 9 3.63 5.86 -4.55
CA ASP A 9 4.23 7.16 -4.86
C ASP A 9 5.76 7.06 -4.98
N PRO A 10 6.29 6.46 -6.06
CA PRO A 10 7.72 6.22 -6.21
C PRO A 10 8.55 7.50 -6.40
N GLU A 11 7.93 8.62 -6.78
CA GLU A 11 8.63 9.90 -6.92
C GLU A 11 9.05 10.46 -5.56
N ARG A 12 8.24 10.24 -4.51
CA ARG A 12 8.53 10.74 -3.15
C ARG A 12 9.04 9.65 -2.21
N ASP A 13 8.56 8.41 -2.33
CA ASP A 13 8.82 7.32 -1.39
C ASP A 13 9.93 6.40 -1.87
N THR A 14 11.18 6.86 -1.75
CA THR A 14 12.36 6.04 -2.09
C THR A 14 12.52 4.86 -1.13
N LEU A 15 13.27 3.83 -1.55
CA LEU A 15 13.57 2.68 -0.70
C LEU A 15 14.27 3.07 0.61
N GLU A 16 15.14 4.08 0.59
CA GLU A 16 15.81 4.59 1.79
C GLU A 16 14.81 5.23 2.76
N LYS A 17 13.81 5.97 2.26
CA LYS A 17 12.74 6.54 3.09
C LYS A 17 11.85 5.44 3.66
N LEU A 18 11.45 4.47 2.85
CA LEU A 18 10.64 3.34 3.30
C LEU A 18 11.37 2.49 4.35
N ALA A 19 12.67 2.25 4.18
CA ALA A 19 13.50 1.54 5.14
C ALA A 19 13.59 2.25 6.50
N GLN A 20 13.42 3.57 6.53
CA GLN A 20 13.32 4.34 7.77
C GLN A 20 11.89 4.36 8.31
N TYR A 21 10.89 4.52 7.44
CA TYR A 21 9.49 4.73 7.83
C TYR A 21 8.80 3.45 8.35
N ILE A 22 9.03 2.31 7.69
CA ILE A 22 8.29 1.07 7.98
C ILE A 22 8.62 0.43 9.33
N PRO A 23 9.89 0.40 9.80
CA PRO A 23 10.22 -0.18 11.10
C PRO A 23 9.57 0.54 12.30
N TYR A 24 9.11 1.79 12.15
CA TYR A 24 8.36 2.49 13.21
C TYR A 24 7.02 1.80 13.53
N PHE A 25 6.42 1.10 12.57
CA PHE A 25 5.15 0.38 12.78
C PHE A 25 5.38 -1.03 13.32
N HIS A 26 6.31 -1.76 12.72
CA HIS A 26 6.73 -3.08 13.20
C HIS A 26 8.05 -3.50 12.53
N PRO A 27 9.02 -4.08 13.28
CA PRO A 27 10.33 -4.41 12.74
C PRO A 27 10.33 -5.50 11.66
N THR A 28 9.25 -6.28 11.54
CA THR A 28 9.13 -7.33 10.51
C THR A 28 8.35 -6.90 9.28
N PHE A 29 7.82 -5.68 9.23
CA PHE A 29 7.10 -5.20 8.05
C PHE A 29 8.07 -4.90 6.93
N LEU A 30 7.66 -5.19 5.69
CA LEU A 30 8.45 -4.91 4.50
C LEU A 30 7.85 -3.72 3.77
N GLY A 31 8.67 -2.71 3.50
CA GLY A 31 8.32 -1.60 2.61
C GLY A 31 8.79 -1.88 1.20
N VAL A 32 7.89 -1.75 0.22
CA VAL A 32 8.21 -1.90 -1.20
C VAL A 32 7.61 -0.75 -1.99
N THR A 33 8.25 -0.42 -3.10
CA THR A 33 7.77 0.49 -4.14
C THR A 33 8.35 0.00 -5.47
N GLY A 34 8.00 0.63 -6.58
CA GLY A 34 8.52 0.30 -7.91
C GLY A 34 8.18 1.35 -8.94
N GLU A 35 8.49 1.08 -10.19
CA GLU A 35 8.13 1.98 -11.29
C GLU A 35 6.61 2.06 -11.47
N HIS A 36 6.10 3.20 -11.94
CA HIS A 36 4.66 3.42 -12.10
C HIS A 36 3.96 2.32 -12.91
N ASP A 37 4.60 1.80 -13.96
CA ASP A 37 4.04 0.71 -14.77
C ASP A 37 3.87 -0.59 -13.95
N GLN A 38 4.85 -0.92 -13.11
CA GLN A 38 4.81 -2.10 -12.24
C GLN A 38 3.74 -1.94 -11.15
N LEU A 39 3.67 -0.75 -10.54
CA LEU A 39 2.68 -0.44 -9.52
C LEU A 39 1.26 -0.44 -10.07
N THR A 40 1.06 0.11 -11.27
CA THR A 40 -0.25 0.14 -11.93
C THR A 40 -0.71 -1.26 -12.28
N GLN A 41 0.19 -2.10 -12.81
CA GLN A 41 -0.12 -3.51 -13.10
C GLN A 41 -0.45 -4.29 -11.82
N LEU A 42 0.35 -4.10 -10.76
CA LEU A 42 0.11 -4.75 -9.46
C LEU A 42 -1.23 -4.33 -8.87
N ALA A 43 -1.50 -3.03 -8.80
CA ALA A 43 -2.76 -2.49 -8.27
C ALA A 43 -3.95 -3.07 -9.02
N HIS A 44 -3.93 -3.03 -10.36
CA HIS A 44 -5.00 -3.57 -11.19
C HIS A 44 -5.24 -5.07 -10.96
N ASN A 45 -4.17 -5.88 -10.90
CA ASN A 45 -4.27 -7.32 -10.65
C ASN A 45 -4.84 -7.66 -9.26
N LEU A 46 -4.68 -6.75 -8.31
CA LEU A 46 -5.19 -6.86 -6.94
C LEU A 46 -6.56 -6.20 -6.74
N GLY A 47 -7.17 -5.65 -7.79
CA GLY A 47 -8.43 -4.91 -7.69
C GLY A 47 -8.30 -3.58 -6.93
N ALA A 48 -7.09 -3.05 -6.82
CA ALA A 48 -6.77 -1.75 -6.25
C ALA A 48 -6.51 -0.71 -7.34
N MET A 49 -6.54 0.54 -6.93
CA MET A 49 -6.23 1.69 -7.78
C MET A 49 -5.57 2.80 -6.95
N TYR A 50 -4.78 3.61 -7.64
CA TYR A 50 -4.22 4.85 -7.10
C TYR A 50 -4.18 5.92 -8.19
N LEU A 51 -4.21 7.19 -7.78
CA LEU A 51 -4.20 8.34 -8.66
C LEU A 51 -3.41 9.48 -8.01
N LYS A 52 -2.42 10.00 -8.71
CA LYS A 52 -1.77 11.26 -8.37
C LYS A 52 -2.68 12.42 -8.75
N LEU A 53 -3.08 13.22 -7.78
CA LEU A 53 -3.89 14.42 -7.99
C LEU A 53 -2.98 15.60 -8.40
N PRO A 54 -3.48 16.53 -9.23
CA PRO A 54 -2.74 17.75 -9.54
C PRO A 54 -2.50 18.57 -8.27
N ALA A 55 -1.39 19.32 -8.26
CA ALA A 55 -1.10 20.27 -7.21
C ALA A 55 -2.20 21.34 -7.11
N ALA A 56 -2.47 21.83 -5.89
CA ALA A 56 -3.53 22.82 -5.66
C ALA A 56 -3.23 24.18 -6.29
N ALA A 57 -1.96 24.48 -6.58
CA ALA A 57 -1.50 25.69 -7.24
C ALA A 57 -0.33 25.39 -8.18
N GLU A 58 -0.15 26.21 -9.23
CA GLU A 58 0.86 26.02 -10.29
C GLU A 58 2.34 26.04 -9.82
N ASN A 59 2.61 26.31 -8.54
CA ASN A 59 3.95 26.30 -7.94
C ASN A 59 4.03 25.50 -6.63
N ASP A 60 3.03 24.67 -6.33
CA ASP A 60 3.08 23.77 -5.18
C ASP A 60 3.66 22.43 -5.62
N GLU A 61 4.80 22.05 -5.07
CA GLU A 61 5.39 20.73 -5.29
C GLU A 61 4.64 19.63 -4.52
N ASN A 62 3.75 20.02 -3.59
CA ASN A 62 2.92 19.09 -2.85
C ASN A 62 1.71 18.65 -3.68
N TYR A 63 1.57 17.34 -3.80
CA TYR A 63 0.38 16.71 -4.36
C TYR A 63 -0.15 15.64 -3.43
N LEU A 64 -1.42 15.32 -3.64
CA LEU A 64 -2.10 14.21 -2.99
C LEU A 64 -2.07 12.99 -3.90
N VAL A 65 -2.09 11.82 -3.28
CA VAL A 65 -2.26 10.55 -3.99
C VAL A 65 -3.50 9.88 -3.41
N ASP A 66 -4.56 9.82 -4.20
CA ASP A 66 -5.72 9.00 -3.87
C ASP A 66 -5.35 7.54 -4.08
N HIS A 67 -5.79 6.67 -3.17
CA HIS A 67 -5.55 5.24 -3.30
C HIS A 67 -6.66 4.42 -2.64
N THR A 68 -6.73 3.16 -3.02
CA THR A 68 -7.59 2.18 -2.34
C THR A 68 -7.16 2.06 -0.87
N GLY A 69 -8.09 2.26 0.06
CA GLY A 69 -7.83 2.22 1.51
C GLY A 69 -8.00 0.84 2.17
N SER A 70 -8.10 -0.21 1.35
CA SER A 70 -8.35 -1.59 1.82
C SER A 70 -7.06 -2.34 2.09
N ILE A 71 -7.09 -3.26 3.05
CA ILE A 71 -6.01 -4.23 3.31
C ILE A 71 -6.36 -5.52 2.58
N LEU A 72 -5.40 -6.08 1.85
CA LEU A 72 -5.57 -7.31 1.07
C LEU A 72 -4.83 -8.46 1.75
N LEU A 73 -5.46 -9.64 1.78
CA LEU A 73 -4.85 -10.86 2.28
C LEU A 73 -4.68 -11.84 1.13
N VAL A 74 -3.44 -12.27 0.91
CA VAL A 74 -3.05 -13.23 -0.11
C VAL A 74 -2.43 -14.44 0.60
N ASN A 75 -2.82 -15.65 0.19
CA ASN A 75 -2.29 -16.88 0.77
C ASN A 75 -0.92 -17.25 0.18
N PRO A 76 -0.19 -18.25 0.74
CA PRO A 76 1.12 -18.66 0.23
C PRO A 76 1.15 -19.18 -1.21
N ALA A 77 0.01 -19.59 -1.77
CA ALA A 77 -0.13 -19.97 -3.18
C ALA A 77 -0.33 -18.77 -4.12
N GLY A 78 -0.38 -17.54 -3.58
CA GLY A 78 -0.62 -16.31 -4.34
C GLY A 78 -2.09 -16.04 -4.63
N HIS A 79 -3.02 -16.79 -4.03
CA HIS A 79 -4.45 -16.56 -4.22
C HIS A 79 -4.98 -15.53 -3.25
N PHE A 80 -5.88 -14.69 -3.74
CA PHE A 80 -6.64 -13.75 -2.94
C PHE A 80 -7.50 -14.48 -1.92
N HIS A 81 -7.43 -14.06 -0.66
CA HIS A 81 -8.16 -14.68 0.45
C HIS A 81 -9.21 -13.73 1.04
N ALA A 82 -8.87 -12.46 1.27
CA ALA A 82 -9.79 -11.49 1.87
C ALA A 82 -9.46 -10.03 1.52
N VAL A 83 -10.48 -9.17 1.64
CA VAL A 83 -10.37 -7.71 1.63
C VAL A 83 -10.94 -7.16 2.93
N PHE A 84 -10.16 -6.34 3.61
CA PHE A 84 -10.61 -5.60 4.78
C PHE A 84 -10.76 -4.13 4.40
N THR A 85 -11.96 -3.59 4.52
CA THR A 85 -12.27 -2.19 4.19
C THR A 85 -12.36 -1.34 5.45
N SER A 86 -12.10 -0.05 5.34
CA SER A 86 -12.29 0.90 6.44
C SER A 86 -13.76 0.98 6.91
N PRO A 87 -14.01 1.22 8.21
CA PRO A 87 -13.02 1.32 9.29
C PRO A 87 -12.46 -0.04 9.70
N HIS A 88 -11.14 -0.12 9.84
CA HIS A 88 -10.45 -1.37 10.19
C HIS A 88 -10.65 -1.72 11.66
N ASN A 89 -10.96 -3.00 11.94
CA ASN A 89 -11.04 -3.55 13.29
C ASN A 89 -10.03 -4.70 13.44
N ALA A 90 -9.00 -4.49 14.25
CA ALA A 90 -7.89 -5.44 14.39
C ALA A 90 -8.37 -6.82 14.90
N GLN A 91 -9.31 -6.87 15.84
CA GLN A 91 -9.82 -8.14 16.39
C GLN A 91 -10.67 -8.90 15.36
N ALA A 92 -11.43 -8.21 14.52
CA ALA A 92 -12.19 -8.83 13.44
C ALA A 92 -11.25 -9.41 12.39
N ILE A 93 -10.30 -8.61 11.90
CA ILE A 93 -9.27 -9.04 10.94
C ILE A 93 -8.54 -10.27 11.48
N ALA A 94 -8.10 -10.26 12.74
CA ALA A 94 -7.35 -11.35 13.33
C ALA A 94 -8.12 -12.69 13.37
N LYS A 95 -9.46 -12.66 13.46
CA LYS A 95 -10.29 -13.88 13.44
C LYS A 95 -10.35 -14.51 12.05
N ASP A 96 -10.25 -13.70 11.01
CA ASP A 96 -10.28 -14.15 9.60
C ASP A 96 -8.90 -14.64 9.11
N LEU A 97 -7.86 -14.55 9.95
CA LEU A 97 -6.51 -15.06 9.67
C LEU A 97 -6.32 -16.55 10.05
N ILE A 98 -7.35 -17.21 10.60
CA ILE A 98 -7.30 -18.54 11.23
C ILE A 98 -8.12 -19.56 10.46
#